data_AF-A0A8S4BNI2-F1
#
_entry.id   AF-A0A8S4BNI2-F1
#
_cell.length_a   1.000
_cell.length_b   1.000
_cell.length_c   1.000
_cell.angle_alpha   90.00
_cell.angle_beta   90.00
_cell.angle_gamma   90.00
#
_symmetry.space_group_name_H-M   'P 1'
#
loop_
_entity.id
_entity.type
_entity.pdbx_description
1 polymer ?
#
loop_
_entity_poly.entity_id
_entity_poly.type
_entity_poly.pdbx_seq_one_letter_code
_entity_poly.pdbx_strand_id
1 'polypeptide(L)'
;DMESAIQTLVTTFLSSSKGKENLDSKSFKKMVQKQLGGMMEDTNSSSAIKEMQQGLDENSDGKVSFQEYLTLIGYLANSLSQSKSGSNANAS
;
A
#
# COMPACT_ATOMS: atom_id res chain seq x y z
N ASP A 1 -13.12 14.92 1.26
CA ASP A 1 -13.97 14.40 0.17
C ASP A 1 -13.22 13.37 -0.66
N MET A 2 -13.90 12.63 -1.54
CA MET A 2 -13.28 11.58 -2.36
C MET A 2 -12.16 12.12 -3.26
N GLU A 3 -12.33 13.32 -3.81
CA GLU A 3 -11.31 13.97 -4.64
C GLU A 3 -10.00 14.20 -3.86
N SER A 4 -10.09 14.72 -2.63
CA SER A 4 -8.92 14.95 -1.77
C SER A 4 -8.22 13.63 -1.39
N ALA A 5 -8.98 12.54 -1.23
CA ALA A 5 -8.42 11.22 -0.97
C ALA A 5 -7.62 10.71 -2.18
N ILE A 6 -8.17 10.85 -3.40
CA ILE A 6 -7.47 10.49 -4.64
C ILE A 6 -6.19 11.33 -4.79
N GLN A 7 -6.27 12.65 -4.58
CA GLN A 7 -5.11 13.54 -4.61
C GLN A 7 -4.05 13.07 -3.61
N THR A 8 -4.45 12.69 -2.40
CA THR A 8 -3.54 12.19 -1.35
C THR A 8 -2.81 10.92 -1.79
N LEU A 9 -3.49 9.98 -2.46
CA LEU A 9 -2.86 8.77 -3.00
C LEU A 9 -1.76 9.13 -4.01
N VAL A 10 -2.09 10.01 -4.97
CA VAL A 10 -1.15 10.44 -6.01
C VAL A 10 0.05 11.17 -5.41
N THR A 11 -0.19 12.15 -4.54
CA THR A 11 0.88 12.96 -3.95
C THR A 11 1.78 12.16 -3.03
N THR A 12 1.23 11.17 -2.31
CA THR A 12 2.00 10.27 -1.43
C THR A 12 2.94 9.39 -2.26
N PHE A 13 2.44 8.83 -3.37
CA PHE A 13 3.26 8.05 -4.29
C PHE A 13 4.39 8.89 -4.87
N LEU A 14 4.07 10.05 -5.47
CA LEU A 14 5.06 10.94 -6.11
C LEU A 14 6.12 11.43 -5.11
N SER A 15 5.71 11.76 -3.88
CA SER A 15 6.64 12.17 -2.82
C SER A 15 7.60 11.04 -2.43
N SER A 16 7.10 9.81 -2.41
CA SER A 16 7.87 8.62 -2.07
C SER A 16 8.81 8.19 -3.20
N SER A 17 8.38 8.32 -4.45
CA SER A 17 9.20 8.05 -5.65
C SER A 17 10.19 9.16 -5.97
N LYS A 18 10.09 10.30 -5.27
CA LYS A 18 10.85 11.54 -5.53
C LYS A 18 10.63 12.04 -6.96
N GLY A 19 9.37 11.98 -7.41
CA GLY A 19 8.96 12.40 -8.76
C GLY A 19 9.31 11.40 -9.87
N LYS A 20 9.78 10.20 -9.53
CA LYS A 20 10.00 9.12 -10.51
C LYS A 20 8.71 8.37 -10.82
N GLU A 21 8.73 7.65 -11.93
CA GLU A 21 7.62 6.79 -12.37
C GLU A 21 7.36 5.62 -11.41
N ASN A 22 8.42 4.99 -10.88
CA ASN A 22 8.35 3.81 -10.02
C ASN A 22 9.05 4.04 -8.67
N LEU A 23 8.61 3.31 -7.64
CA LEU A 23 9.27 3.18 -6.36
C LEU A 23 10.32 2.06 -6.42
N ASP A 24 11.58 2.39 -6.15
CA ASP A 24 12.57 1.35 -5.85
C ASP A 24 12.27 0.67 -4.51
N SER A 25 12.85 -0.51 -4.27
CA SER A 25 12.61 -1.29 -3.04
C SER A 25 12.82 -0.51 -1.76
N LYS A 26 13.80 0.40 -1.73
CA LYS A 26 14.11 1.22 -0.56
C LYS A 26 13.01 2.25 -0.31
N SER A 27 12.54 2.89 -1.37
CA SER A 27 11.50 3.93 -1.33
C SER A 27 10.13 3.32 -1.03
N PHE A 28 9.81 2.18 -1.63
CA PHE A 28 8.60 1.40 -1.35
C PHE A 28 8.55 1.00 0.13
N LYS A 29 9.61 0.39 0.65
CA LYS A 29 9.69 0.00 2.07
C LYS A 29 9.47 1.18 3.01
N LYS A 30 10.14 2.31 2.74
CA LYS A 30 9.99 3.52 3.57
C LYS A 30 8.57 4.08 3.51
N MET A 31 7.92 4.02 2.35
CA MET A 31 6.54 4.46 2.18
C MET A 31 5.58 3.60 2.99
N VAL A 32 5.66 2.27 2.86
CA VAL A 32 4.83 1.31 3.62
C VAL A 32 4.99 1.55 5.13
N GLN A 33 6.22 1.64 5.60
CA GLN A 33 6.52 1.86 7.02
C GLN A 33 5.95 3.17 7.57
N LYS A 34 6.00 4.25 6.79
CA LYS A 34 5.60 5.59 7.26
C LYS A 34 4.12 5.88 7.10
N GLN A 35 3.51 5.41 6.01
CA GLN A 35 2.17 5.81 5.61
C GLN A 35 1.13 4.73 5.90
N LEU A 36 1.54 3.45 5.90
CA LEU A 36 0.62 2.31 5.99
C LEU A 36 0.85 1.43 7.22
N GLY A 37 1.82 1.76 8.08
CA GLY A 37 2.16 0.98 9.28
C GLY A 37 1.04 0.83 10.32
N GLY A 38 -0.02 1.65 10.26
CA GLY A 38 -1.20 1.50 11.10
C GLY A 38 -2.27 0.57 10.54
N MET A 39 -2.18 0.20 9.26
CA MET A 39 -3.16 -0.67 8.57
C MET A 39 -2.62 -2.06 8.27
N MET A 40 -1.31 -2.24 8.40
CA MET A 40 -0.61 -3.47 8.04
C MET A 40 0.10 -4.03 9.27
N GLU A 41 0.00 -5.34 9.45
CA GLU A 41 0.83 -6.05 10.41
C GLU A 41 2.27 -6.17 9.87
N ASP A 42 3.24 -6.28 10.76
CA ASP A 42 4.64 -6.55 10.43
C ASP A 42 5.32 -5.60 9.44
N THR A 43 4.90 -4.33 9.34
CA THR A 43 5.62 -3.33 8.52
C THR A 43 7.04 -3.05 8.99
N ASN A 44 7.42 -3.53 10.18
CA ASN A 44 8.80 -3.47 10.66
C ASN A 44 9.67 -4.60 10.09
N SER A 45 9.05 -5.66 9.55
CA SER A 45 9.73 -6.79 8.93
C SER A 45 10.18 -6.44 7.51
N SER A 46 11.50 -6.47 7.32
CA SER A 46 12.10 -6.18 6.01
C SER A 46 11.84 -7.29 4.99
N SER A 47 11.71 -8.54 5.44
CA SER A 47 11.39 -9.67 4.56
C SER A 47 9.94 -9.63 4.11
N ALA A 48 8.99 -9.37 5.03
CA ALA A 48 7.57 -9.28 4.70
C ALA A 48 7.29 -8.17 3.66
N ILE A 49 7.91 -7.00 3.83
CA ILE A 49 7.80 -5.92 2.84
C ILE A 49 8.42 -6.30 1.49
N LYS A 50 9.50 -7.07 1.49
CA LYS A 50 10.14 -7.53 0.25
C LYS A 50 9.25 -8.54 -0.49
N GLU A 51 8.67 -9.50 0.23
CA GLU A 51 7.71 -10.46 -0.33
C GLU A 51 6.47 -9.75 -0.87
N MET A 52 5.97 -8.76 -0.15
CA MET A 52 4.89 -7.89 -0.62
C MET A 52 5.26 -7.16 -1.92
N GLN A 53 6.46 -6.58 -1.99
CA GLN A 53 6.93 -5.94 -3.22
C GLN A 53 6.94 -6.94 -4.38
N GLN A 54 7.47 -8.14 -4.17
CA GLN A 54 7.53 -9.18 -5.19
C GLN A 54 6.14 -9.65 -5.63
N GLY A 55 5.16 -9.68 -4.72
CA GLY A 55 3.77 -10.00 -5.05
C GLY A 55 3.05 -8.89 -5.84
N LEU A 56 3.54 -7.65 -5.78
CA LEU A 56 3.00 -6.50 -6.52
C LEU A 56 3.72 -6.26 -7.86
N ASP A 57 4.98 -6.67 -7.99
CA ASP A 57 5.84 -6.47 -9.16
C ASP A 57 5.45 -7.39 -10.33
N GLU A 58 4.27 -7.16 -10.91
CA GLU A 58 3.67 -7.97 -11.97
C GLU A 58 4.52 -7.98 -13.24
N ASN A 59 5.18 -6.85 -13.54
CA ASN A 59 6.05 -6.73 -14.70
C ASN A 59 7.49 -7.22 -14.45
N SER A 60 7.84 -7.58 -13.21
CA SER A 60 9.15 -8.08 -12.79
C SER A 60 10.32 -7.11 -13.07
N ASP A 61 10.10 -5.80 -12.98
CA ASP A 61 11.14 -4.77 -13.13
C ASP A 61 11.92 -4.49 -11.83
N GLY A 62 11.54 -5.14 -10.73
CA GLY A 62 12.14 -4.98 -9.41
C GLY A 62 11.72 -3.69 -8.69
N LYS A 63 10.66 -3.02 -9.16
CA LYS A 63 10.13 -1.77 -8.61
C LYS A 63 8.62 -1.90 -8.40
N VAL A 64 7.99 -0.79 -8.04
CA VAL A 64 6.53 -0.69 -7.89
C VAL A 64 6.07 0.57 -8.62
N SER A 65 5.36 0.38 -9.73
CA SER A 65 4.67 1.42 -10.47
C SER A 65 3.46 1.97 -9.70
N PHE A 66 2.86 3.05 -10.21
CA PHE A 66 1.65 3.59 -9.58
C PHE A 66 0.48 2.60 -9.63
N GLN A 67 0.35 1.83 -10.70
CA GLN A 67 -0.71 0.82 -10.83
C GLN A 67 -0.54 -0.30 -9.80
N GLU A 68 0.67 -0.83 -9.65
CA GLU A 68 0.97 -1.88 -8.66
C GLU A 68 0.81 -1.36 -7.23
N TYR A 69 1.14 -0.08 -6.98
CA TYR A 69 0.79 0.60 -5.73
C TYR A 69 -0.74 0.65 -5.49
N LEU A 70 -1.56 0.92 -6.52
CA LEU A 70 -3.01 0.91 -6.36
C LEU A 70 -3.57 -0.50 -6.05
N THR A 71 -2.92 -1.57 -6.53
CA THR A 71 -3.26 -2.94 -6.13
C THR A 71 -3.12 -3.12 -4.61
N LEU A 72 -2.05 -2.59 -4.02
CA LEU A 72 -1.86 -2.60 -2.56
C LEU A 72 -2.95 -1.82 -1.82
N ILE A 73 -3.27 -0.62 -2.31
CA ILE A 73 -4.32 0.22 -1.72
C ILE A 73 -5.68 -0.45 -1.81
N GLY A 74 -5.99 -1.09 -2.94
CA GLY A 74 -7.22 -1.86 -3.13
C GLY A 74 -7.33 -3.03 -2.15
N TYR A 75 -6.23 -3.76 -1.92
CA TYR A 75 -6.17 -4.81 -0.90
C TYR A 75 -6.47 -4.27 0.51
N LEU A 76 -5.82 -3.17 0.90
CA LEU A 76 -6.04 -2.55 2.21
C LEU A 76 -7.46 -2.02 2.38
N ALA A 77 -8.02 -1.40 1.34
CA ALA A 77 -9.39 -0.91 1.34
C ALA A 77 -10.40 -2.05 1.49
N ASN A 78 -10.16 -3.19 0.82
CA ASN A 78 -10.99 -4.39 0.98
C ASN A 78 -10.91 -4.95 2.41
N SER A 79 -9.70 -5.07 2.97
CA SER A 79 -9.51 -5.52 4.36
C SER A 79 -10.25 -4.61 5.35
N LEU A 80 -10.11 -3.29 5.20
CA LEU A 80 -10.81 -2.31 6.01
C LEU A 80 -12.34 -2.43 5.84
N SER A 81 -12.83 -2.56 4.61
CA SER A 81 -14.26 -2.74 4.31
C SER A 81 -14.83 -3.99 4.99
N GLN A 82 -14.11 -5.11 4.94
CA GLN A 82 -14.48 -6.35 5.60
C GLN A 82 -14.49 -6.20 7.13
N SER A 83 -13.50 -5.52 7.71
CA SER A 83 -13.47 -5.26 9.17
C SER A 83 -14.67 -4.43 9.64
N LYS A 84 -15.13 -3.49 8.81
CA LYS A 84 -16.27 -2.61 9.10
C LYS A 84 -17.61 -3.29 8.86
N SER A 85 -17.69 -4.16 7.86
CA SER A 85 -18.93 -4.87 7.50
C SER A 85 -19.14 -6.15 8.33
N GLY A 86 -18.05 -6.78 8.81
CA GLY A 86 -18.06 -8.06 9.54
C GLY A 86 -18.26 -7.95 11.05
N SER A 87 -18.28 -6.75 11.65
CA SER A 87 -18.41 -6.58 13.10
C SER A 87 -19.85 -6.67 13.64
N ASN A 88 -20.85 -6.93 12.80
CA ASN A 88 -22.27 -7.06 13.21
C ASN A 88 -22.79 -8.51 13.29
N ALA A 89 -21.96 -9.54 13.05
CA ALA A 89 -22.43 -10.92 12.91
C ALA A 89 -22.07 -11.86 14.07
N ASN A 90 -21.42 -11.38 15.15
CA ASN A 90 -21.02 -12.25 16.26
C ASN A 90 -21.37 -11.68 17.65
N ALA A 91 -22.47 -10.93 17.73
CA ALA A 91 -23.15 -10.62 18.99
C ALA A 91 -24.51 -11.34 19.00
N SER A 92 -24.48 -12.67 19.20
CA SER A 92 -25.62 -13.51 19.60
C SER A 92 -25.08 -14.79 20.24
#